data_AF-A0A0F5J5K8-F1
#
_entry.id   AF-A0A0F5J5K8-F1
#
_cell.length_a   1.000
_cell.length_b   1.000
_cell.length_c   1.000
_cell.angle_alpha   90.00
_cell.angle_beta   90.00
_cell.angle_gamma   90.00
#
_symmetry.space_group_name_H-M   'P 1'
#
loop_
_entity.id
_entity.type
_entity.pdbx_description
1 polymer ?
#
loop_
_entity_poly.entity_id
_entity_poly.type
_entity_poly.pdbx_seq_one_letter_code
_entity_poly.pdbx_strand_id
1 'polypeptide(L)'
;MEKEAEQRITGNVNQGANVQRLRQILGIKQETLAEKLGIDQSGVSRLESRRVIENDTLLKIANILNVSPKIIQELQENPLSVVIENTTFENGSANNGTVGYTDKIENTFHPLEKMLELNKETSELYERMLALEKEKSALLEQLLKEKQG
;
A
#
# COMPACT_ATOMS: atom_id res chain seq x y z
N MET A 1 32.84 -10.28 -37.53
CA MET A 1 32.37 -9.19 -36.65
C MET A 1 30.86 -9.39 -36.42
N GLU A 2 30.46 -10.58 -35.94
CA GLU A 2 29.07 -11.01 -36.04
C GLU A 2 28.69 -12.12 -35.03
N LYS A 3 29.33 -12.13 -33.85
CA LYS A 3 29.02 -13.10 -32.79
C LYS A 3 29.04 -12.47 -31.40
N GLU A 4 28.33 -11.36 -31.22
CA GLU A 4 28.15 -10.73 -29.89
C GLU A 4 26.68 -10.40 -29.57
N ALA A 5 25.72 -10.94 -30.32
CA ALA A 5 24.30 -10.65 -30.12
C ALA A 5 23.55 -11.71 -29.28
N GLU A 6 24.25 -12.66 -28.66
CA GLU A 6 23.62 -13.65 -27.79
C GLU A 6 24.14 -13.53 -26.35
N GLN A 7 23.18 -13.31 -25.46
CA GLN A 7 23.22 -13.63 -24.03
C GLN A 7 23.99 -12.65 -23.14
N ARG A 8 23.37 -11.50 -22.90
CA ARG A 8 23.34 -10.90 -21.55
C ARG A 8 21.88 -10.78 -21.09
N ILE A 9 21.25 -11.90 -20.77
CA ILE A 9 20.12 -11.90 -19.83
C ILE A 9 20.74 -11.69 -18.45
N THR A 10 21.19 -10.46 -18.19
CA THR A 10 21.83 -10.10 -16.93
C THR A 10 20.77 -9.57 -15.97
N GLY A 11 20.50 -10.37 -14.94
CA GLY A 11 19.70 -9.98 -13.79
C GLY A 11 18.24 -10.36 -13.91
N ASN A 12 17.61 -10.55 -12.77
CA ASN A 12 16.22 -10.93 -12.52
C ASN A 12 15.22 -9.87 -13.02
N VAL A 13 15.33 -9.38 -14.26
CA VAL A 13 14.50 -8.29 -14.80
C VAL A 13 13.14 -8.84 -15.19
N ASN A 14 12.09 -8.20 -14.67
CA ASN A 14 10.70 -8.48 -15.04
C ASN A 14 10.21 -7.39 -16.00
N GLN A 15 10.14 -7.72 -17.28
CA GLN A 15 9.77 -6.77 -18.33
C GLN A 15 8.33 -6.28 -18.18
N GLY A 16 7.39 -7.14 -17.76
CA GLY A 16 6.00 -6.76 -17.51
C GLY A 16 5.88 -5.76 -16.35
N ALA A 17 6.59 -6.01 -15.25
CA ALA A 17 6.62 -5.07 -14.11
C ALA A 17 7.22 -3.72 -14.52
N ASN A 18 8.24 -3.72 -15.38
CA ASN A 18 8.82 -2.50 -15.93
C ASN A 18 7.83 -1.72 -16.80
N VAL A 19 7.04 -2.41 -17.63
CA VAL A 19 5.96 -1.79 -18.41
C VAL A 19 4.91 -1.15 -17.50
N GLN A 20 4.48 -1.84 -16.45
CA GLN A 20 3.53 -1.32 -15.47
C GLN A 20 4.06 -0.05 -14.79
N ARG A 21 5.32 -0.07 -14.37
CA ARG A 21 5.98 1.07 -13.70
C ARG A 21 6.10 2.28 -14.63
N LEU A 22 6.57 2.07 -15.85
CA LEU A 22 6.70 3.13 -16.85
C LEU A 22 5.32 3.72 -17.18
N ARG A 23 4.30 2.88 -17.31
CA ARG A 23 2.91 3.32 -17.52
C ARG A 23 2.43 4.22 -16.37
N GLN A 24 2.67 3.83 -15.12
CA GLN A 24 2.29 4.61 -13.94
C GLN A 24 3.04 5.95 -13.86
N ILE A 25 4.35 5.95 -14.12
CA ILE A 25 5.18 7.17 -14.12
C ILE A 25 4.68 8.16 -15.17
N LEU A 26 4.27 7.66 -16.35
CA LEU A 26 3.74 8.48 -17.43
C LEU A 26 2.26 8.85 -17.26
N GLY A 27 1.61 8.39 -16.18
CA GLY A 27 0.19 8.68 -15.90
C GLY A 27 -0.78 8.05 -16.92
N ILE A 28 -0.36 7.01 -17.64
CA ILE A 28 -1.17 6.37 -18.67
C ILE A 28 -2.10 5.34 -18.01
N LYS A 29 -3.41 5.45 -18.29
CA LYS A 29 -4.38 4.46 -17.83
C LYS A 29 -4.20 3.14 -18.56
N GLN A 30 -4.53 2.04 -17.88
CA GLN A 30 -4.44 0.70 -18.46
C GLN A 30 -5.38 0.55 -19.67
N GLU A 31 -6.56 1.18 -19.63
CA GLU A 31 -7.51 1.26 -20.75
C GLU A 31 -6.87 1.92 -21.99
N THR A 32 -6.19 3.06 -21.81
CA THR A 32 -5.55 3.78 -22.91
C THR A 32 -4.40 2.98 -23.53
N LEU A 33 -3.65 2.24 -22.72
CA LEU A 33 -2.62 1.33 -23.23
C LEU A 33 -3.25 0.16 -24.01
N ALA A 34 -4.36 -0.40 -23.51
CA ALA A 34 -5.12 -1.46 -24.16
C ALA A 34 -5.63 -1.04 -25.54
N GLU A 35 -6.28 0.14 -25.60
CA GLU A 35 -6.79 0.74 -26.85
C GLU A 35 -5.69 0.91 -27.89
N LYS A 36 -4.51 1.43 -27.49
CA LYS A 36 -3.37 1.64 -28.40
C LYS A 36 -2.71 0.33 -28.85
N LEU A 37 -2.74 -0.70 -28.01
CA LEU A 37 -2.24 -2.04 -28.34
C LEU A 37 -3.26 -2.86 -29.15
N GLY A 38 -4.52 -2.42 -29.22
CA GLY A 38 -5.61 -3.17 -29.84
C GLY A 38 -5.98 -4.44 -29.07
N ILE A 39 -5.73 -4.46 -27.76
CA ILE A 39 -6.08 -5.57 -26.86
C ILE A 39 -7.07 -5.11 -25.80
N ASP A 40 -7.65 -6.05 -25.07
CA ASP A 40 -8.52 -5.73 -23.96
C ASP A 40 -7.73 -5.35 -22.70
N GLN A 41 -8.39 -4.68 -21.74
CA GLN A 41 -7.76 -4.29 -20.47
C GLN A 41 -7.20 -5.50 -19.70
N SER A 42 -7.87 -6.67 -19.76
CA SER A 42 -7.37 -7.88 -19.10
C SER A 42 -6.12 -8.44 -19.80
N GLY A 43 -6.02 -8.28 -21.12
CA GLY A 43 -4.82 -8.56 -21.91
C GLY A 43 -3.62 -7.73 -21.48
N VAL A 44 -3.82 -6.43 -21.18
CA VAL A 44 -2.74 -5.59 -20.62
C VAL A 44 -2.31 -6.08 -19.24
N SER A 45 -3.26 -6.44 -18.36
CA SER A 45 -2.94 -6.99 -17.03
C SER A 45 -2.12 -8.29 -17.13
N ARG A 46 -2.51 -9.18 -18.05
CA ARG A 46 -1.77 -10.41 -18.35
C ARG A 46 -0.40 -10.13 -18.97
N LEU A 47 -0.22 -8.99 -19.63
CA LEU A 47 1.06 -8.60 -20.20
C LEU A 47 1.99 -8.01 -19.13
N GLU A 48 1.47 -7.16 -18.25
CA GLU A 48 2.20 -6.55 -17.13
C GLU A 48 2.65 -7.60 -16.09
N SER A 49 1.95 -8.72 -15.96
CA SER A 49 2.36 -9.83 -15.09
C SER A 49 3.38 -10.79 -15.71
N ARG A 50 3.71 -10.66 -17.00
CA ARG A 50 4.70 -11.53 -17.67
C ARG A 50 6.12 -11.06 -17.41
N ARG A 51 6.97 -12.01 -17.04
CA ARG A 51 8.40 -11.75 -16.83
C ARG A 51 9.14 -11.39 -18.12
N VAL A 52 8.77 -12.00 -19.24
CA VAL A 52 9.36 -11.79 -20.57
C VAL A 52 8.23 -11.52 -21.56
N ILE A 53 8.41 -10.50 -22.39
CA ILE A 53 7.48 -10.06 -23.43
C ILE A 53 8.13 -10.30 -24.79
N GLU A 54 7.34 -10.77 -25.76
CA GLU A 54 7.77 -10.94 -27.16
C GLU A 54 8.31 -9.63 -27.74
N ASN A 55 9.43 -9.69 -28.46
CA ASN A 55 10.11 -8.51 -28.99
C ASN A 55 9.19 -7.58 -29.82
N ASP A 56 8.32 -8.15 -30.66
CA ASP A 56 7.37 -7.37 -31.47
C ASP A 56 6.38 -6.59 -30.62
N THR A 57 5.95 -7.18 -29.50
CA THR A 57 5.01 -6.55 -28.57
C THR A 57 5.72 -5.50 -27.72
N LEU A 58 6.94 -5.82 -27.28
CA LEU A 58 7.80 -4.91 -26.54
C LEU A 58 8.09 -3.63 -27.33
N LEU A 59 8.39 -3.74 -28.63
CA LEU A 59 8.62 -2.60 -29.52
C LEU A 59 7.37 -1.73 -29.65
N LYS A 60 6.19 -2.34 -29.80
CA LYS A 60 4.91 -1.62 -29.83
C LYS A 60 4.67 -0.85 -28.54
N ILE A 61 4.89 -1.49 -27.39
CA ILE A 61 4.74 -0.85 -26.08
C ILE A 61 5.73 0.30 -25.90
N ALA A 62 7.00 0.07 -26.26
CA ALA A 62 8.05 1.09 -26.21
C ALA A 62 7.67 2.33 -27.05
N ASN A 63 7.14 2.12 -28.25
CA ASN A 63 6.65 3.21 -29.12
C ASN A 63 5.45 3.94 -28.50
N ILE A 64 4.49 3.22 -27.91
CA ILE A 64 3.32 3.82 -27.26
C ILE A 64 3.71 4.66 -26.04
N LEU A 65 4.65 4.15 -25.24
CA LEU A 65 5.16 4.82 -24.05
C LEU A 65 6.24 5.88 -24.37
N ASN A 66 6.65 6.01 -25.64
CA ASN A 66 7.74 6.88 -26.10
C ASN A 66 9.07 6.65 -25.35
N VAL A 67 9.41 5.39 -25.09
CA VAL A 67 10.64 4.97 -24.42
C VAL A 67 11.46 4.06 -25.32
N SER A 68 12.76 3.95 -25.07
CA SER A 68 13.59 2.94 -25.74
C SER A 68 13.22 1.53 -25.26
N PRO A 69 13.10 0.52 -26.14
CA PRO A 69 12.83 -0.86 -25.73
C PRO A 69 13.90 -1.40 -24.78
N LYS A 70 15.13 -0.88 -24.87
CA LYS A 70 16.24 -1.19 -23.98
C LYS A 70 15.94 -0.85 -22.52
N ILE A 71 15.20 0.24 -22.27
CA ILE A 71 14.81 0.65 -20.91
C ILE A 71 13.94 -0.43 -20.27
N ILE A 72 12.98 -1.00 -21.01
CA ILE A 72 12.10 -2.05 -20.48
C ILE A 72 12.89 -3.34 -20.19
N GLN A 73 13.95 -3.61 -20.96
CA GLN A 73 14.79 -4.80 -20.81
C GLN A 73 15.85 -4.69 -19.71
N GLU A 74 16.35 -3.49 -19.43
CA GLU A 74 17.49 -3.26 -18.52
C GLU A 74 17.08 -2.64 -17.18
N LEU A 75 15.84 -2.16 -17.04
CA LEU A 75 15.36 -1.57 -15.79
C LEU A 75 15.32 -2.65 -14.70
N GLN A 76 16.27 -2.57 -13.77
CA GLN A 76 16.32 -3.45 -12.60
C GLN A 76 15.45 -2.87 -11.49
N GLU A 77 14.75 -3.75 -10.76
CA GLU A 77 14.07 -3.35 -9.54
C GLU A 77 15.09 -2.80 -8.55
N ASN A 78 14.92 -1.54 -8.18
CA ASN A 78 15.67 -0.96 -7.07
C ASN A 78 15.10 -1.61 -5.79
N PRO A 79 15.89 -2.37 -5.00
CA PRO A 79 15.39 -3.14 -3.85
C PRO A 79 14.80 -2.28 -2.71
N LEU A 80 14.72 -0.96 -2.90
CA LEU A 80 14.14 0.00 -1.97
C LEU A 80 12.66 0.36 -2.28
N SER A 81 12.04 -0.18 -3.33
CA SER A 81 10.61 0.06 -3.57
C SER A 81 9.75 -0.92 -2.78
N VAL A 82 9.28 -0.49 -1.61
CA VAL A 82 8.20 -1.17 -0.88
C VAL A 82 6.88 -0.88 -1.60
N VAL A 83 6.30 -1.89 -2.23
CA VAL A 83 4.93 -1.83 -2.77
C VAL A 83 3.98 -2.18 -1.62
N ILE A 84 3.35 -1.17 -1.02
CA ILE A 84 2.26 -1.39 -0.07
C ILE A 84 0.97 -1.51 -0.89
N GLU A 85 0.64 -2.73 -1.31
CA GLU A 85 -0.69 -3.00 -1.85
C GLU A 85 -1.69 -3.00 -0.70
N ASN A 86 -2.64 -2.06 -0.73
CA ASN A 86 -3.75 -2.03 0.21
C ASN A 86 -4.83 -3.03 -0.25
N THR A 87 -4.45 -4.31 -0.27
CA THR A 87 -5.34 -5.43 -0.54
C THR A 87 -5.53 -6.17 0.77
N THR A 88 -6.70 -6.01 1.39
CA THR A 88 -7.38 -6.87 2.38
C THR A 88 -7.90 -6.05 3.58
N PHE A 89 -9.04 -5.39 3.40
CA PHE A 89 -9.95 -5.01 4.50
C PHE A 89 -10.99 -6.12 4.77
N GLU A 90 -10.64 -7.38 4.51
CA GLU A 90 -11.51 -8.51 4.82
C GLU A 90 -10.84 -9.40 5.87
N ASN A 91 -11.49 -9.48 7.03
CA ASN A 91 -11.14 -10.34 8.15
C ASN A 91 -10.79 -11.76 7.67
N GLY A 92 -9.52 -12.15 7.82
CA GLY A 92 -9.15 -13.57 7.91
C GLY A 92 -8.43 -14.19 6.71
N SER A 93 -7.56 -13.47 5.98
CA SER A 93 -6.62 -14.13 5.07
C SER A 93 -5.20 -14.14 5.64
N ALA A 94 -4.80 -15.27 6.21
CA ALA A 94 -3.42 -15.56 6.55
C ALA A 94 -2.61 -15.79 5.26
N ASN A 95 -2.16 -14.71 4.63
CA ASN A 95 -1.13 -14.80 3.60
C ASN A 95 0.26 -14.83 4.29
N ASN A 96 0.73 -16.05 4.55
CA ASN A 96 2.12 -16.36 4.84
C ASN A 96 2.98 -16.06 3.60
N GLY A 97 3.29 -14.78 3.40
CA GLY A 97 4.28 -14.30 2.43
C GLY A 97 5.60 -14.01 3.13
N THR A 98 6.22 -15.03 3.72
CA THR A 98 7.54 -14.92 4.35
C THR A 98 8.60 -14.66 3.28
N VAL A 99 8.93 -13.39 3.04
CA VAL A 99 10.23 -12.99 2.48
C VAL A 99 11.03 -12.42 3.63
N GLY A 100 12.08 -13.14 4.02
CA GLY A 100 12.84 -12.90 5.24
C GLY A 100 13.50 -11.54 5.28
N TYR A 101 12.99 -10.68 6.16
CA TYR A 101 13.77 -9.77 6.99
C TYR A 101 13.13 -9.77 8.38
N THR A 102 13.71 -10.57 9.28
CA THR A 102 13.37 -10.59 10.70
C THR A 102 14.03 -9.41 11.39
N ASP A 103 13.72 -8.19 10.97
CA ASP A 103 13.86 -7.03 11.84
C ASP A 103 12.48 -6.78 12.42
N LYS A 104 12.37 -6.99 13.73
CA LYS A 104 11.16 -6.69 14.48
C LYS A 104 10.84 -5.22 14.26
N ILE A 105 9.87 -4.94 13.40
CA ILE A 105 9.24 -3.63 13.32
C ILE A 105 8.38 -3.52 14.59
N GLU A 106 9.01 -3.20 15.73
CA GLU A 106 8.36 -2.96 17.03
C GLU A 106 7.66 -1.58 17.07
N ASN A 107 7.11 -1.13 15.95
CA ASN A 107 6.33 0.10 15.87
C ASN A 107 5.22 -0.03 14.82
N THR A 108 4.44 -1.12 14.92
CA THR A 108 3.14 -1.16 14.26
C THR A 108 2.19 -0.27 15.05
N PHE A 109 2.11 1.00 14.67
CA PHE A 109 1.08 1.91 15.18
C PHE A 109 -0.28 1.36 14.76
N HIS A 110 -0.96 0.65 15.65
CA HIS A 110 -2.30 0.13 15.42
C HIS A 110 -3.32 1.21 15.82
N PRO A 111 -3.88 1.96 14.86
CA PRO A 111 -4.81 3.06 15.17
C PRO A 111 -6.05 2.58 15.94
N LEU A 112 -6.45 1.31 15.77
CA LEU A 112 -7.56 0.71 16.51
C LEU A 112 -7.25 0.49 17.99
N GLU A 113 -6.02 0.10 18.32
CA GLU A 113 -5.59 -0.11 19.70
C GLU A 113 -5.56 1.22 20.44
N LYS A 114 -4.99 2.26 19.81
CA LYS A 114 -5.00 3.62 20.35
C LYS A 114 -6.42 4.19 20.48
N MET A 115 -7.33 3.86 19.56
CA MET A 115 -8.73 4.25 19.66
C MET A 115 -9.45 3.56 20.83
N LEU A 116 -9.14 2.29 21.10
CA LEU A 116 -9.69 1.56 22.25
C LEU A 116 -9.17 2.14 23.57
N GLU A 117 -7.88 2.46 23.64
CA GLU A 117 -7.26 3.10 24.80
C GLU A 117 -7.91 4.46 25.11
N LEU A 118 -8.06 5.33 24.09
CA LEU A 118 -8.75 6.62 24.24
C LEU A 118 -10.20 6.45 24.73
N ASN A 119 -10.93 5.43 24.25
CA ASN A 119 -12.28 5.17 24.73
C ASN A 119 -12.31 4.74 26.21
N LYS A 120 -11.33 3.97 26.67
CA LYS A 120 -11.20 3.61 28.10
C LYS A 120 -10.92 4.85 28.94
N GLU A 121 -9.94 5.67 28.55
CA GLU A 121 -9.60 6.91 29.27
C GLU A 121 -10.80 7.87 29.36
N THR A 122 -11.55 8.02 28.28
CA THR A 122 -12.76 8.87 28.31
C THR A 122 -13.82 8.34 29.27
N SER A 123 -14.03 7.02 29.32
CA SER A 123 -14.99 6.39 30.23
C SER A 123 -14.61 6.59 31.69
N GLU A 124 -13.33 6.38 32.03
CA GLU A 124 -12.80 6.59 33.38
C GLU A 124 -12.90 8.07 33.81
N LEU A 125 -12.63 9.00 32.88
CA LEU A 125 -12.78 10.43 33.14
C LEU A 125 -14.24 10.81 33.44
N TYR A 126 -15.20 10.25 32.69
CA TYR A 126 -16.62 10.48 32.92
C TYR A 126 -17.08 9.95 34.29
N GLU A 127 -16.62 8.76 34.69
CA GLU A 127 -16.93 8.22 36.02
C GLU A 127 -16.39 9.10 37.15
N ARG A 128 -15.15 9.60 37.01
CA ARG A 128 -14.55 10.50 37.98
C ARG A 128 -15.27 11.85 38.05
N MET A 129 -15.69 12.39 36.92
CA MET A 129 -16.46 13.64 36.87
C MET A 129 -17.82 13.47 37.58
N LEU A 130 -18.51 12.35 37.33
CA LEU A 130 -19.78 12.04 37.99
C LEU A 130 -19.62 11.88 39.51
N ALA A 131 -18.53 11.28 39.97
CA ALA A 131 -18.23 11.17 41.40
C ALA A 131 -18.02 12.56 42.04
N LEU A 132 -17.24 13.43 41.40
CA LEU A 132 -17.03 14.82 41.86
C LEU A 132 -18.32 15.64 41.88
N GLU A 133 -19.18 15.46 40.89
CA GLU A 133 -20.48 16.14 40.83
C GLU A 133 -21.39 15.70 41.99
N LYS A 134 -21.42 14.41 42.31
CA LYS A 134 -22.16 13.88 43.46
C LYS A 134 -21.62 14.40 44.80
N GLU A 135 -20.30 14.42 44.96
CA GLU A 135 -19.65 14.92 46.18
C GLU A 135 -19.94 16.42 46.39
N LYS A 136 -19.82 17.23 45.33
CA LYS A 136 -20.15 18.65 45.38
C LYS A 136 -21.63 18.88 45.70
N SER A 137 -22.51 18.09 45.11
CA SER A 137 -23.95 18.18 45.37
C SER A 137 -24.27 17.87 46.83
N ALA A 138 -23.67 16.81 47.39
CA ALA A 138 -23.84 16.46 48.80
C ALA A 138 -23.31 17.55 49.75
N LEU A 139 -22.15 18.15 49.44
CA LEU A 139 -21.59 19.26 50.22
C LEU A 139 -22.51 20.49 50.18
N LEU A 140 -23.05 20.83 49.00
CA LEU A 140 -24.01 21.93 48.85
C LEU A 140 -25.30 21.68 49.65
N GLU A 141 -25.81 20.44 49.64
CA GLU A 141 -26.97 20.06 50.46
C GLU A 141 -26.69 20.20 51.97
N GLN A 142 -25.49 19.83 52.43
CA GLN A 142 -25.09 20.01 53.84
C GLN A 142 -25.04 21.49 54.22
N LEU A 143 -24.38 22.33 53.40
CA LEU A 143 -24.30 23.78 53.64
C LEU A 143 -25.68 24.45 53.64
N LEU A 144 -26.60 23.99 52.77
CA LEU A 144 -27.97 24.49 52.75
C LEU A 144 -28.74 24.10 54.02
N LYS A 145 -28.56 22.89 54.54
CA LYS A 145 -29.17 22.45 55.81
C LYS A 145 -28.63 23.23 57.01
N GLU A 146 -27.32 23.47 57.07
CA GLU A 146 -26.70 24.26 58.14
C GLU A 146 -27.13 25.72 58.15
N LYS A 147 -27.47 26.29 56.99
CA LYS A 147 -27.97 27.68 56.88
C LYS A 147 -29.46 27.82 57.19
N GLN A 148 -30.21 26.73 57.19
CA GLN A 148 -31.66 26.71 57.45
C GLN A 148 -32.01 26.32 58.90
N GLY A 149 -31.04 25.86 59.69
CA GLY A 149 -31.17 25.67 61.15
C GLY A 149 -30.62 26.86 61.92
#